data_AF-A0AAD1ZS41-F1
#
_entry.id   AF-A0AAD1ZS41-F1
#
_cell.length_a   1.000
_cell.length_b   1.000
_cell.length_c   1.000
_cell.angle_alpha   90.00
_cell.angle_beta   90.00
_cell.angle_gamma   90.00
#
_symmetry.space_group_name_H-M   'P 1'
#
loop_
_entity.id
_entity.type
_entity.pdbx_description
1 polymer ?
#
loop_
_entity_poly.entity_id
_entity_poly.type
_entity_poly.pdbx_seq_one_letter_code
_entity_poly.pdbx_strand_id
1 'polypeptide(L)'
;MDVQSILGNNHIEDVRWLCSLSESELDFLTGLKTLIHQRAKKIGHEALVKKFDLRTLRALSFALMENLKGELKDLSATSGFKCNLLSYNLNGISSLTIEELIPFICSDKRKRISDMFSQDMPPSQKQKTGD
;
A
#
# COMPACT_ATOMS: atom_id res chain seq x y z
N MET A 1 15.45 15.12 0.45
CA MET A 1 15.12 14.07 -0.53
C MET A 1 14.79 14.80 -1.82
N ASP A 2 15.38 14.40 -2.94
CA ASP A 2 15.14 15.07 -4.23
C ASP A 2 13.78 14.64 -4.81
N VAL A 3 13.05 15.56 -5.45
CA VAL A 3 11.72 15.30 -6.05
C VAL A 3 11.80 14.16 -7.06
N GLN A 4 12.87 14.11 -7.86
CA GLN A 4 13.08 13.02 -8.82
C GLN A 4 13.33 11.67 -8.15
N SER A 5 13.94 11.66 -6.96
CA SER A 5 14.12 10.42 -6.19
C SER A 5 12.81 9.86 -5.62
N ILE A 6 11.80 10.72 -5.40
CA ILE A 6 10.47 10.34 -4.89
C ILE A 6 9.58 9.81 -6.00
N LEU A 7 9.53 10.51 -7.14
CA LEU A 7 8.72 10.11 -8.30
C LEU A 7 9.32 8.89 -9.01
N GLY A 8 10.65 8.81 -9.07
CA GLY A 8 11.33 7.87 -9.95
C GLY A 8 10.82 8.03 -11.39
N ASN A 9 10.39 6.93 -12.01
CA ASN A 9 9.81 6.94 -13.35
C ASN A 9 8.27 7.02 -13.35
N ASN A 10 7.64 7.33 -12.21
CA ASN A 10 6.18 7.32 -12.08
C ASN A 10 5.59 8.71 -12.34
N HIS A 11 4.36 8.74 -12.85
CA HIS A 11 3.58 9.98 -12.91
C HIS A 11 3.14 10.41 -11.50
N ILE A 12 3.06 11.71 -11.27
CA ILE A 12 2.62 12.26 -9.99
C ILE A 12 1.20 11.78 -9.62
N GLU A 13 0.34 11.56 -10.60
CA GLU A 13 -1.01 11.01 -10.43
C GLU A 13 -1.01 9.56 -9.89
N ASP A 14 -0.03 8.76 -10.29
CA ASP A 14 0.14 7.39 -9.79
C ASP A 14 0.67 7.41 -8.36
N VAL A 15 1.57 8.34 -8.04
CA VAL A 15 2.08 8.54 -6.66
C VAL A 15 0.98 9.06 -5.73
N ARG A 16 0.16 10.03 -6.19
CA ARG A 16 -1.01 10.52 -5.45
C ARG A 16 -2.01 9.40 -5.18
N TRP A 17 -2.26 8.54 -6.17
CA TRP A 17 -3.11 7.37 -5.98
C TRP A 17 -2.53 6.43 -4.93
N LEU A 18 -1.25 6.10 -5.02
CA LEU A 18 -0.58 5.23 -4.05
C LEU A 18 -0.69 5.79 -2.63
N CYS A 19 -0.56 7.11 -2.45
CA CYS A 19 -0.72 7.78 -1.15
C CYS A 19 -2.16 7.82 -0.63
N SER A 20 -3.15 7.59 -1.49
CA SER A 20 -4.56 7.52 -1.08
C SER A 20 -4.97 6.17 -0.52
N LEU A 21 -4.14 5.14 -0.71
CA LEU A 21 -4.48 3.78 -0.32
C LEU A 21 -4.36 3.60 1.19
N SER A 22 -5.30 2.83 1.74
CA SER A 22 -5.21 2.30 3.09
C SER A 22 -4.12 1.23 3.20
N GLU A 23 -3.75 0.88 4.44
CA GLU A 23 -2.71 -0.13 4.69
C GLU A 23 -3.03 -1.50 4.07
N SER A 24 -4.28 -1.97 4.20
CA SER A 24 -4.70 -3.24 3.61
C SER A 24 -4.69 -3.23 2.07
N GLU A 25 -4.93 -2.08 1.45
CA GLU A 25 -4.83 -1.92 -0.01
C GLU A 25 -3.38 -1.90 -0.47
N LEU A 26 -2.47 -1.28 0.30
CA LEU A 26 -1.03 -1.34 0.05
C LEU A 26 -0.48 -2.77 0.22
N ASP A 27 -0.95 -3.50 1.22
CA ASP A 27 -0.62 -4.92 1.41
C ASP A 27 -1.12 -5.77 0.25
N PHE A 28 -2.34 -5.52 -0.24
CA PHE A 28 -2.88 -6.15 -1.44
C PHE A 28 -1.99 -5.90 -2.67
N LEU A 29 -1.58 -4.66 -2.92
CA LEU A 29 -0.68 -4.32 -4.03
C LEU A 29 0.69 -5.00 -3.90
N THR A 30 1.22 -5.08 -2.67
CA THR A 30 2.49 -5.75 -2.38
C THR A 30 2.39 -7.25 -2.64
N GLY A 31 1.29 -7.87 -2.21
CA GLY A 31 0.97 -9.27 -2.51
C GLY A 31 0.83 -9.52 -4.01
N LEU A 32 0.08 -8.68 -4.71
CA LEU A 32 -0.10 -8.76 -6.16
C LEU A 32 1.24 -8.68 -6.91
N LYS A 33 2.08 -7.69 -6.55
CA LYS A 33 3.42 -7.55 -7.12
C LYS A 33 4.25 -8.81 -6.87
N THR A 34 4.23 -9.35 -5.65
CA THR A 34 4.96 -10.58 -5.30
C THR A 34 4.49 -11.79 -6.11
N LEU A 35 3.17 -11.98 -6.25
CA LEU A 35 2.59 -13.06 -7.05
C LEU A 35 3.03 -12.98 -8.52
N ILE A 36 3.01 -11.78 -9.09
CA ILE A 36 3.48 -11.53 -10.46
C ILE A 36 4.96 -11.92 -10.61
N HIS A 37 5.82 -11.52 -9.67
CA HIS A 37 7.25 -11.88 -9.69
C HIS A 37 7.45 -13.39 -9.62
N GLN A 38 6.80 -14.05 -8.66
CA GLN A 38 6.89 -15.50 -8.49
C GLN A 38 6.43 -16.23 -9.75
N ARG A 39 5.34 -15.78 -10.37
CA ARG A 39 4.82 -16.39 -11.59
C ARG A 39 5.76 -16.17 -12.78
N ALA A 40 6.25 -14.95 -12.98
CA ALA A 40 7.21 -14.62 -14.03
C ALA A 40 8.48 -15.48 -13.92
N LYS A 41 9.00 -15.67 -12.71
CA LYS A 41 10.11 -16.58 -12.43
C LYS A 41 9.77 -18.03 -12.76
N LYS A 42 8.61 -18.52 -12.30
CA LYS A 42 8.18 -19.90 -12.53
C LYS A 42 8.06 -20.26 -14.02
N ILE A 43 7.66 -19.31 -14.87
CA ILE A 43 7.55 -19.51 -16.32
C ILE A 43 8.84 -19.17 -17.09
N GLY A 44 9.94 -18.86 -16.41
CA GLY A 44 11.22 -18.52 -17.04
C GLY A 44 11.28 -17.14 -17.71
N HIS A 45 10.34 -16.24 -17.40
CA HIS A 45 10.23 -14.90 -17.99
C HIS A 45 10.42 -13.78 -16.96
N GLU A 46 11.48 -13.86 -16.15
CA GLU A 46 11.78 -12.87 -15.10
C GLU A 46 11.90 -11.44 -15.63
N ALA A 47 12.32 -11.25 -16.89
CA ALA A 47 12.40 -9.92 -17.51
C ALA A 47 11.05 -9.18 -17.57
N LEU A 48 9.92 -9.91 -17.56
CA LEU A 48 8.58 -9.30 -17.54
C LEU A 48 8.33 -8.52 -16.26
N VAL A 49 8.97 -8.88 -15.15
CA VAL A 49 8.87 -8.16 -13.87
C VAL A 49 9.12 -6.66 -14.04
N LYS A 50 10.09 -6.28 -14.87
CA LYS A 50 10.47 -4.88 -15.11
C LYS A 50 9.34 -4.06 -15.76
N LYS A 51 8.35 -4.72 -16.35
CA LYS A 51 7.18 -4.09 -16.97
C LYS A 51 6.05 -3.82 -15.97
N PHE A 52 6.11 -4.37 -14.76
CA PHE A 52 5.10 -4.14 -13.72
C PHE A 52 5.47 -2.94 -12.86
N ASP A 53 5.48 -1.78 -13.51
CA ASP A 53 5.59 -0.48 -12.86
C ASP A 53 4.31 -0.14 -12.07
N LEU A 54 4.32 1.00 -11.37
CA LEU A 54 3.19 1.43 -10.53
C LEU A 54 1.90 1.57 -11.34
N ARG A 55 2.01 2.09 -12.57
CA ARG A 55 0.88 2.25 -13.49
C ARG A 55 0.26 0.91 -13.88
N THR A 56 1.10 -0.07 -14.22
CA THR A 56 0.64 -1.42 -14.56
C THR A 56 0.02 -2.11 -13.35
N LEU A 57 0.63 -1.94 -12.17
CA LEU A 57 0.11 -2.48 -10.92
C LEU A 57 -1.27 -1.88 -10.59
N ARG A 58 -1.43 -0.56 -10.77
CA ARG A 58 -2.71 0.13 -10.64
C ARG A 58 -3.77 -0.46 -11.56
N ALA A 59 -3.46 -0.58 -12.86
CA ALA A 59 -4.39 -1.12 -13.86
C ALA A 59 -4.83 -2.56 -13.53
N LEU A 60 -3.89 -3.41 -13.11
CA LEU A 60 -4.20 -4.79 -12.71
C LEU A 60 -5.04 -4.85 -11.44
N SER A 61 -4.70 -4.05 -10.43
CA SER A 61 -5.48 -3.99 -9.20
C SER A 61 -6.92 -3.54 -9.46
N PHE A 62 -7.11 -2.56 -10.34
CA PHE A 62 -8.42 -2.09 -10.76
C PHE A 62 -9.22 -3.19 -11.44
N ALA A 63 -8.63 -3.88 -12.43
CA ALA A 63 -9.30 -4.96 -13.16
C ALA A 63 -9.70 -6.12 -12.24
N LEU A 64 -8.83 -6.51 -11.31
CA LEU A 64 -9.12 -7.56 -10.32
C LEU A 64 -10.26 -7.15 -9.39
N MET A 65 -10.22 -5.92 -8.88
CA MET A 65 -11.23 -5.42 -7.95
C MET A 65 -12.60 -5.22 -8.62
N GLU A 66 -12.64 -4.81 -9.89
CA GLU A 66 -13.91 -4.72 -10.64
C GLU A 66 -14.49 -6.11 -10.89
N ASN A 67 -13.65 -7.10 -11.21
CA ASN A 67 -14.11 -8.49 -11.36
C ASN A 67 -14.67 -9.03 -10.03
N LEU A 68 -13.94 -8.85 -8.93
CA LEU A 68 -14.39 -9.24 -7.59
C LEU A 68 -15.70 -8.55 -7.21
N LYS A 69 -15.84 -7.26 -7.51
CA LYS A 69 -17.09 -6.53 -7.27
C LYS A 69 -18.24 -7.06 -8.12
N GLY A 70 -17.97 -7.49 -9.35
CA GLY A 70 -18.94 -8.18 -10.21
C GLY A 70 -19.43 -9.49 -9.58
N GLU A 71 -18.51 -10.32 -9.11
CA GLU A 71 -18.81 -11.61 -8.45
C GLU A 71 -19.51 -11.42 -7.09
N LEU A 72 -19.16 -10.37 -6.34
CA LEU A 72 -19.75 -10.08 -5.04
C LEU A 72 -21.11 -9.39 -5.12
N LYS A 73 -21.52 -8.84 -6.27
CA LYS A 73 -22.87 -8.25 -6.42
C LYS A 73 -24.00 -9.26 -6.18
N ASP A 74 -23.72 -10.55 -6.40
CA ASP A 74 -24.66 -11.64 -6.09
C ASP A 74 -24.75 -11.94 -4.59
N LEU A 75 -23.81 -11.42 -3.79
CA LEU A 75 -23.81 -11.44 -2.33
C LEU A 75 -24.28 -10.05 -1.83
N SER A 76 -25.52 -9.97 -1.34
CA SER A 76 -26.25 -8.76 -0.89
C SER A 76 -25.56 -7.79 0.11
N ALA A 77 -24.27 -7.90 0.42
CA ALA A 77 -23.54 -7.13 1.44
C ALA A 77 -22.56 -6.07 0.90
N THR A 78 -22.49 -5.81 -0.42
CA THR A 78 -21.42 -4.98 -1.01
C THR A 78 -21.52 -3.47 -0.77
N SER A 79 -22.56 -2.99 -0.08
CA SER A 79 -22.78 -1.56 0.21
C SER A 79 -21.68 -0.89 1.06
N GLY A 80 -20.73 -1.66 1.60
CA GLY A 80 -19.68 -1.16 2.50
C GLY A 80 -18.25 -1.10 1.94
N PHE A 81 -17.98 -1.61 0.73
CA PHE A 81 -16.60 -1.65 0.20
C PHE A 81 -16.15 -0.30 -0.35
N LYS A 82 -15.70 0.60 0.54
CA LYS A 82 -14.94 1.80 0.14
C LYS A 82 -13.50 1.37 -0.17
N CYS A 83 -13.23 1.11 -1.46
CA CYS A 83 -11.92 0.70 -1.95
C CYS A 83 -11.37 1.75 -2.94
N ASN A 84 -10.24 2.36 -2.59
CA ASN A 84 -9.54 3.34 -3.39
C ASN A 84 -8.80 2.71 -4.58
N LEU A 85 -8.60 1.38 -4.60
CA LEU A 85 -8.16 0.66 -5.80
C LEU A 85 -9.15 0.78 -6.97
N LEU A 86 -10.44 0.98 -6.67
CA LEU A 86 -11.51 1.22 -7.64
C LEU A 86 -11.79 2.71 -7.88
N SER A 87 -11.11 3.60 -7.16
CA SER A 87 -11.37 5.03 -7.28
C SER A 87 -10.62 5.64 -8.45
N TYR A 88 -11.38 6.30 -9.33
CA TYR A 88 -10.85 7.23 -10.33
C TYR A 88 -10.63 8.63 -9.75
N ASN A 89 -11.30 8.96 -8.65
CA ASN A 89 -11.34 10.32 -8.11
C ASN A 89 -10.69 10.35 -6.73
N LEU A 90 -9.45 10.84 -6.66
CA LEU A 90 -8.67 10.94 -5.43
C LEU A 90 -9.07 12.21 -4.67
N ASN A 91 -10.34 12.34 -4.29
CA ASN A 91 -10.83 13.56 -3.62
C ASN A 91 -9.96 13.87 -2.38
N GLY A 92 -9.36 15.07 -2.37
CA GLY A 92 -8.48 15.56 -1.31
C GLY A 92 -6.97 15.37 -1.56
N ILE A 93 -6.55 14.27 -2.21
CA ILE A 93 -5.13 13.97 -2.49
C ILE A 93 -4.75 14.35 -3.93
N SER A 94 -5.71 14.45 -4.85
CA SER A 94 -5.51 14.86 -6.26
C SER A 94 -4.77 16.20 -6.41
N SER A 95 -4.93 17.12 -5.45
CA SER A 95 -4.35 18.47 -5.52
C SER A 95 -2.98 18.61 -4.85
N LEU A 96 -2.53 17.60 -4.09
CA LEU A 96 -1.30 17.71 -3.29
C LEU A 96 -0.05 17.75 -4.16
N THR A 97 0.90 18.65 -3.85
CA THR A 97 2.21 18.68 -4.50
C THR A 97 3.10 17.52 -4.02
N ILE A 98 4.25 17.30 -4.67
CA ILE A 98 5.17 16.22 -4.26
C ILE A 98 5.67 16.45 -2.83
N GLU A 99 5.94 17.69 -2.45
CA GLU A 99 6.39 18.07 -1.11
C GLU A 99 5.35 17.71 -0.06
N GLU A 100 4.06 17.90 -0.36
CA GLU A 100 2.94 17.56 0.52
C GLU A 100 2.70 16.05 0.60
N LEU A 101 3.18 15.27 -0.38
CA LEU A 101 3.11 13.80 -0.38
C LEU A 101 4.26 13.16 0.42
N ILE A 102 5.34 13.87 0.71
CA ILE A 102 6.50 13.35 1.46
C ILE A 102 6.09 12.67 2.78
N PRO A 103 5.20 13.22 3.62
CA PRO A 103 4.82 12.58 4.88
C PRO A 103 4.12 11.22 4.71
N PHE A 104 3.44 10.99 3.58
CA PHE A 104 2.77 9.72 3.27
C PHE A 104 3.76 8.66 2.81
N ILE A 105 4.77 9.08 2.03
CA ILE A 105 5.79 8.20 1.45
C ILE A 105 6.91 7.89 2.47
N CYS A 106 7.27 8.91 3.25
CA CYS A 106 8.41 8.90 4.16
C CYS A 106 8.00 8.79 5.63
N SER A 107 6.71 8.52 5.93
CA SER A 107 6.29 8.23 7.31
C SER A 107 7.18 7.14 7.88
N ASP A 108 8.01 7.57 8.84
CA ASP A 108 9.24 6.92 9.24
C ASP A 108 8.96 5.47 9.66
N LYS A 109 9.59 4.51 8.97
CA LYS A 109 9.57 3.07 9.33
C LYS A 109 9.97 2.83 10.80
N ARG A 110 10.64 3.80 11.45
CA ARG A 110 11.01 3.73 12.87
C ARG A 110 9.86 3.89 13.87
N LYS A 111 8.78 4.64 13.57
CA LYS A 111 7.65 4.75 14.52
C LYS A 111 6.85 3.45 14.60
N ARG A 112 6.52 2.85 13.45
CA ARG A 112 5.77 1.57 13.41
C ARG A 112 6.47 0.43 14.15
N ILE A 113 7.80 0.30 14.01
CA ILE A 113 8.56 -0.75 14.70
C ILE A 113 8.70 -0.43 16.19
N SER A 114 9.03 0.82 16.56
CA SER A 114 9.18 1.22 17.97
C SER A 114 7.87 1.09 18.77
N ASP A 115 6.73 1.41 18.15
CA ASP A 115 5.42 1.34 18.81
C ASP A 115 4.94 -0.12 18.97
N MET A 116 5.28 -1.00 18.02
CA MET A 116 5.00 -2.45 18.12
C MET A 116 5.81 -3.14 19.23
N PHE A 117 7.05 -2.71 19.48
CA PHE A 117 7.90 -3.32 20.52
C PHE A 117 7.74 -2.68 21.91
N SER A 118 6.99 -1.58 22.03
CA SER A 118 6.82 -0.87 23.32
C SER A 118 5.58 -1.29 24.12
N GLN A 119 4.66 -2.09 23.54
CA GLN A 119 3.42 -2.50 24.22
C GLN A 119 3.51 -3.81 25.02
N ASP A 120 4.62 -4.56 24.95
CA ASP A 120 4.75 -5.90 25.57
C ASP A 120 5.62 -5.98 26.84
N MET A 121 5.84 -4.86 27.55
CA MET A 121 6.46 -4.93 28.88
C MET A 121 5.38 -4.99 29.98
N PRO A 122 5.22 -6.13 30.69
CA PRO A 122 4.36 -6.19 31.86
C PRO A 122 4.89 -5.27 32.97
N PRO A 123 4.02 -4.70 33.82
CA PRO A 123 4.43 -3.83 34.91
C PRO A 123 5.31 -4.65 35.87
N SER A 124 6.61 -4.38 35.85
CA SER A 124 7.57 -5.02 36.76
C SER A 124 7.21 -4.61 38.19
N GLN A 125 6.69 -5.57 38.96
CA GLN A 125 6.51 -5.43 40.40
C GLN A 125 7.87 -5.13 41.04
N LYS A 126 8.01 -3.94 41.63
CA LYS A 126 9.12 -3.63 42.52
C LYS A 126 9.01 -4.54 43.75
N GLN A 127 9.80 -5.60 43.81
CA GLN A 127 10.06 -6.28 45.08
C GLN A 127 10.89 -5.35 45.98
N LYS A 128 10.32 -5.08 47.16
CA LYS A 128 11.05 -4.58 48.32
C LYS A 128 11.97 -5.69 48.82
N THR A 129 13.24 -5.36 48.98
CA THR A 129 14.21 -6.02 49.87
C THR A 129 14.95 -4.83 50.49
N GLY A 130 14.87 -4.53 51.78
CA GLY A 130 14.88 -5.44 52.91
C GLY A 130 16.33 -5.65 53.32
N ASP A 131 16.93 -4.61 53.92
CA ASP A 131 17.95 -4.68 54.99
C ASP A 131 18.10 -3.28 55.60
#